data_AF-A0A5E6N176-F1
#
_entry.id   AF-A0A5E6N176-F1
#
_cell.length_a   1.000
_cell.length_b   1.000
_cell.length_c   1.000
_cell.angle_alpha   90.00
_cell.angle_beta   90.00
_cell.angle_gamma   90.00
#
_symmetry.space_group_name_H-M   'P 1'
#
loop_
_entity.id
_entity.type
_entity.pdbx_description
1 polymer ?
#
loop_
_entity_poly.entity_id
_entity_poly.type
_entity_poly.pdbx_seq_one_letter_code
_entity_poly.pdbx_strand_id
1 'polypeptide(L)'
;MAHLRSQLTSIQECTNNGRCLPKTKFSWGNEEASFGVNGKQWQSDLGGSDDWKNHPTHENGESSMLIDMNGDGLPDRVFNKNPSNDQLGFYVFLNTGNGFDSGKQWQSNLGGDENWKNRPTYKNGEHSMLIDINGDGLPDRVFDHNPEADDQPGFFVYLNTGNGFDNGKQWQSNLGGDNNWKNSPTHIADGANSLSALIDINGDGLPDRVFDRNPSNDQQGFYVFKYR
;
A
#
# COMPACT_ATOMS: atom_id res chain seq x y z
N MET A 1 12.39 17.67 -13.94
CA MET A 1 12.41 19.14 -13.77
C MET A 1 12.37 19.42 -12.29
N ALA A 2 13.37 20.07 -11.71
CA ALA A 2 13.31 20.49 -10.32
C ALA A 2 12.23 21.57 -10.17
N HIS A 3 11.27 21.37 -9.27
CA HIS A 3 10.30 22.42 -8.94
C HIS A 3 11.04 23.58 -8.27
N LEU A 4 11.31 24.64 -9.01
CA LEU A 4 11.79 25.90 -8.46
C LEU A 4 10.66 26.48 -7.58
N ARG A 5 10.82 26.36 -6.27
CA ARG A 5 9.93 27.03 -5.31
C ARG A 5 10.49 28.42 -5.02
N SER A 6 9.65 29.45 -5.11
CA SER A 6 10.03 30.78 -4.65
C SER A 6 10.21 30.77 -3.13
N GLN A 7 11.40 31.14 -2.69
CA GLN A 7 11.78 31.19 -1.29
C GLN A 7 11.85 32.66 -0.83
N LEU A 8 11.14 33.00 0.23
CA LEU A 8 11.21 34.32 0.83
C LEU A 8 12.56 34.48 1.55
N THR A 9 13.38 35.43 1.12
CA THR A 9 14.74 35.62 1.67
C THR A 9 14.83 36.77 2.67
N SER A 10 13.87 37.70 2.65
CA SER A 10 13.74 38.72 3.68
C SER A 10 12.35 39.36 3.70
N ILE A 11 11.96 39.85 4.87
CA ILE A 11 10.83 40.77 5.06
C ILE A 11 11.37 42.08 5.62
N GLN A 12 10.78 43.20 5.19
CA GLN A 12 11.07 44.52 5.72
C GLN A 12 9.77 45.32 5.86
N GLU A 13 9.59 45.98 6.99
CA GLU A 13 8.49 46.93 7.20
C GLU A 13 8.95 48.35 6.86
N CYS A 14 8.15 49.07 6.07
CA CYS A 14 8.45 50.42 5.60
C CYS A 14 7.22 51.31 5.71
N THR A 15 7.45 52.58 6.06
CA THR A 15 6.45 53.64 5.96
C THR A 15 6.36 54.19 4.53
N ASN A 16 5.26 54.85 4.18
CA ASN A 16 5.02 55.44 2.86
C ASN A 16 6.06 56.51 2.44
N ASN A 17 6.81 57.03 3.40
CA ASN A 17 7.87 58.02 3.17
C ASN A 17 9.26 57.37 2.98
N GLY A 18 9.31 56.05 2.78
CA GLY A 18 10.55 55.30 2.49
C GLY A 18 11.44 55.02 3.70
N ARG A 19 11.00 55.35 4.93
CA ARG A 19 11.70 54.92 6.15
C ARG A 19 11.32 53.49 6.49
N CYS A 20 12.31 52.62 6.62
CA CYS A 20 12.13 51.20 6.88
C CYS A 20 12.86 50.74 8.13
N LEU A 21 12.32 49.72 8.79
CA LEU A 21 13.01 48.97 9.84
C LEU A 21 14.11 48.08 9.24
N PRO A 22 15.06 47.59 10.05
CA PRO A 22 16.01 46.57 9.61
C PRO A 22 15.30 45.32 9.06
N LYS A 23 15.87 44.71 8.01
CA LYS A 23 15.29 43.51 7.39
C LYS A 23 15.43 42.30 8.31
N THR A 24 14.36 41.52 8.46
CA THR A 24 14.46 40.13 8.93
C THR A 24 14.83 39.26 7.74
N LYS A 25 15.95 38.53 7.84
CA LYS A 25 16.47 37.68 6.76
C LYS A 25 16.23 36.21 7.07
N PHE A 26 15.91 35.44 6.03
CA PHE A 26 15.73 34.00 6.08
C PHE A 26 16.78 33.33 5.18
N SER A 27 17.30 32.21 5.63
CA SER A 27 18.13 31.30 4.84
C SER A 27 17.45 29.96 4.75
N TRP A 28 17.54 29.32 3.59
CA TRP A 28 16.96 28.02 3.33
C TRP A 28 18.09 27.01 3.19
N GLY A 29 17.94 25.84 3.82
CA GLY A 29 18.82 24.71 3.59
C GLY A 29 18.61 24.20 2.17
N ASN A 30 19.48 24.60 1.25
CA ASN A 30 19.52 24.05 -0.09
C ASN A 30 20.57 22.94 -0.09
N GLU A 31 20.23 21.81 0.54
CA GLU A 31 21.02 20.60 0.31
C GLU A 31 20.80 20.17 -1.13
N GLU A 32 21.86 20.11 -1.92
CA GLU A 32 21.80 19.42 -3.21
C GLU A 32 21.44 17.97 -2.92
N ALA A 33 20.20 17.59 -3.22
CA ALA A 33 19.69 16.24 -3.04
C ALA A 33 20.52 15.27 -3.90
N SER A 34 21.50 14.64 -3.26
CA SER A 34 22.43 13.70 -3.87
C SER A 34 22.59 12.48 -2.96
N PHE A 35 22.85 11.33 -3.56
CA PHE A 35 23.13 10.11 -2.80
C PHE A 35 24.57 10.13 -2.29
N GLY A 36 24.75 9.77 -1.02
CA GLY A 36 26.07 9.46 -0.48
C GLY A 36 26.68 8.25 -1.19
N VAL A 37 28.00 8.22 -1.33
CA VAL A 37 28.73 7.11 -1.98
C VAL A 37 28.91 5.89 -1.08
N ASN A 38 28.64 6.03 0.22
CA ASN A 38 28.78 4.97 1.21
C ASN A 38 27.39 4.52 1.68
N GLY A 39 26.96 3.35 1.21
CA GLY A 39 25.75 2.72 1.70
C GLY A 39 25.94 2.21 3.13
N LYS A 40 24.90 2.32 3.96
CA LYS A 40 24.83 1.66 5.26
C LYS A 40 24.06 0.34 5.10
N GLN A 41 24.64 -0.76 5.56
CA GLN A 41 23.92 -2.02 5.65
C GLN A 41 22.91 -1.97 6.81
N TRP A 42 21.62 -2.06 6.49
CA TRP A 42 20.52 -2.06 7.48
C TRP A 42 20.12 -3.47 7.94
N GLN A 43 20.42 -4.48 7.12
CA GLN A 43 20.14 -5.88 7.40
C GLN A 43 21.24 -6.75 6.80
N SER A 44 21.63 -7.80 7.53
CA SER A 44 22.51 -8.83 6.98
C SER A 44 21.78 -9.62 5.89
N ASP A 45 22.55 -10.29 5.04
CA ASP A 45 21.99 -11.24 4.08
C ASP A 45 21.09 -12.27 4.78
N LEU A 46 19.86 -12.41 4.29
CA LEU A 46 18.87 -13.37 4.78
C LEU A 46 19.08 -14.80 4.23
N GLY A 47 20.06 -14.98 3.33
CA GLY A 47 20.46 -16.26 2.76
C GLY A 47 19.41 -16.88 1.83
N GLY A 48 19.64 -18.14 1.45
CA GLY A 48 18.84 -18.86 0.45
C GLY A 48 19.61 -19.11 -0.85
N SER A 49 19.09 -19.98 -1.71
CA SER A 49 19.66 -20.22 -3.05
C SER A 49 19.48 -19.01 -3.98
N ASP A 50 18.43 -18.23 -3.72
CA ASP A 50 18.04 -17.07 -4.49
C ASP A 50 18.02 -15.85 -3.55
N ASP A 51 18.60 -14.73 -3.99
CA ASP A 51 18.82 -13.51 -3.20
C ASP A 51 17.56 -12.62 -3.06
N TRP A 52 16.41 -13.08 -3.57
CA TRP A 52 15.15 -12.33 -3.56
C TRP A 52 14.72 -11.83 -2.18
N LYS A 53 15.09 -12.56 -1.11
CA LYS A 53 14.83 -12.18 0.28
C LYS A 53 15.48 -10.84 0.65
N ASN A 54 16.53 -10.44 -0.06
CA ASN A 54 17.23 -9.18 0.14
C ASN A 54 16.74 -8.04 -0.77
N HIS A 55 15.83 -8.31 -1.72
CA HIS A 55 15.32 -7.28 -2.62
C HIS A 55 14.38 -6.32 -1.87
N PRO A 56 14.39 -5.00 -2.18
CA PRO A 56 13.39 -4.07 -1.66
C PRO A 56 11.95 -4.50 -1.99
N THR A 57 11.77 -5.08 -3.18
CA THR A 57 10.52 -5.69 -3.64
C THR A 57 10.83 -6.92 -4.49
N HIS A 58 10.01 -7.97 -4.41
CA HIS A 58 10.12 -9.15 -5.25
C HIS A 58 8.78 -9.46 -5.93
N GLU A 59 8.82 -9.86 -7.21
CA GLU A 59 7.63 -10.20 -8.02
C GLU A 59 6.54 -9.11 -7.94
N ASN A 60 6.89 -7.83 -8.16
CA ASN A 60 5.95 -6.71 -8.04
C ASN A 60 5.24 -6.60 -6.67
N GLY A 61 5.89 -7.06 -5.60
CA GLY A 61 5.36 -7.00 -4.24
C GLY A 61 4.66 -8.28 -3.78
N GLU A 62 4.58 -9.29 -4.65
CA GLU A 62 3.89 -10.54 -4.35
C GLU A 62 4.61 -11.38 -3.29
N SER A 63 5.94 -11.44 -3.31
CA SER A 63 6.72 -12.20 -2.33
C SER A 63 7.29 -11.34 -1.21
N SER A 64 7.69 -10.11 -1.54
CA SER A 64 8.13 -9.12 -0.56
C SER A 64 7.94 -7.69 -1.06
N MET A 65 7.67 -6.78 -0.14
CA MET A 65 7.61 -5.34 -0.43
C MET A 65 7.97 -4.50 0.81
N LEU A 66 8.16 -3.20 0.57
CA LEU A 66 8.25 -2.17 1.60
C LEU A 66 6.94 -1.40 1.68
N ILE A 67 6.31 -1.36 2.85
CA ILE A 67 5.07 -0.62 3.13
C ILE A 67 4.98 -0.33 4.62
N ASP A 68 4.52 0.86 5.00
CA ASP A 68 4.30 1.22 6.41
C ASP A 68 3.07 0.46 6.93
N MET A 69 3.29 -0.52 7.80
CA MET A 69 2.24 -1.41 8.31
C MET A 69 1.71 -0.97 9.67
N ASN A 70 2.44 -0.10 10.39
CA ASN A 70 2.12 0.32 11.75
C ASN A 70 1.74 1.81 11.86
N GLY A 71 1.80 2.57 10.76
CA GLY A 71 1.41 3.97 10.68
C GLY A 71 2.43 4.94 11.28
N ASP A 72 3.69 4.54 11.46
CA ASP A 72 4.73 5.39 12.06
C ASP A 72 5.47 6.30 11.05
N GLY A 73 5.13 6.19 9.75
CA GLY A 73 5.70 6.94 8.66
C GLY A 73 6.98 6.32 8.08
N LEU A 74 7.40 5.15 8.54
CA LEU A 74 8.56 4.41 8.03
C LEU A 74 8.09 3.14 7.28
N PRO A 75 8.61 2.86 6.07
CA PRO A 75 8.27 1.62 5.37
C PRO A 75 8.86 0.38 6.06
N ASP A 76 8.01 -0.59 6.39
CA ASP A 76 8.34 -1.88 6.97
C ASP A 76 8.59 -2.94 5.90
N ARG A 77 9.33 -4.00 6.20
CA ARG A 77 9.48 -5.14 5.28
C ARG A 77 8.38 -6.18 5.52
N VAL A 78 7.71 -6.57 4.45
CA VAL A 78 6.67 -7.59 4.47
C VAL A 78 7.07 -8.78 3.60
N PHE A 79 6.79 -10.00 4.06
CA PHE A 79 7.05 -11.24 3.34
C PHE A 79 5.84 -12.19 3.37
N ASN A 80 5.65 -12.93 2.28
CA ASN A 80 4.63 -13.98 2.15
C ASN A 80 5.00 -15.33 2.79
N LYS A 81 6.18 -15.39 3.41
CA LYS A 81 6.70 -16.50 4.22
C LYS A 81 7.88 -16.00 5.06
N ASN A 82 8.20 -16.72 6.13
CA ASN A 82 9.34 -16.39 6.97
C ASN A 82 10.64 -16.49 6.15
N PRO A 83 11.45 -15.41 6.06
CA PRO A 83 12.65 -15.43 5.23
C PRO A 83 13.73 -16.39 5.75
N SER A 84 13.75 -16.75 7.03
CA SER A 84 14.77 -17.61 7.63
C SER A 84 14.49 -19.10 7.52
N ASN A 85 13.22 -19.52 7.43
CA ASN A 85 12.84 -20.94 7.42
C ASN A 85 11.77 -21.30 6.38
N ASP A 86 11.37 -20.35 5.53
CA ASP A 86 10.40 -20.51 4.46
C ASP A 86 8.99 -20.97 4.91
N GLN A 87 8.67 -20.87 6.20
CA GLN A 87 7.33 -21.10 6.72
C GLN A 87 6.32 -20.11 6.12
N LEU A 88 5.29 -20.61 5.44
CA LEU A 88 4.26 -19.78 4.83
C LEU A 88 3.47 -18.97 5.88
N GLY A 89 3.07 -17.77 5.50
CA GLY A 89 2.29 -16.84 6.31
C GLY A 89 2.66 -15.39 6.02
N PHE A 90 1.99 -14.45 6.67
CA PHE A 90 2.25 -13.03 6.48
C PHE A 90 3.17 -12.53 7.60
N TYR A 91 4.39 -12.15 7.24
CA TYR A 91 5.43 -11.72 8.18
C TYR A 91 5.78 -10.24 7.96
N VAL A 92 5.84 -9.48 9.05
CA VAL A 92 6.18 -8.06 9.05
C VAL A 92 7.40 -7.84 9.92
N PHE A 93 8.38 -7.12 9.39
CA PHE A 93 9.60 -6.69 10.06
C PHE A 93 9.58 -5.16 10.14
N LEU A 94 9.38 -4.64 11.34
CA LEU A 94 9.18 -3.21 11.55
C LEU A 94 10.48 -2.44 11.37
N ASN A 95 10.39 -1.29 10.72
CA ASN A 95 11.49 -0.36 10.53
C ASN A 95 11.79 0.38 11.84
N THR A 96 13.06 0.44 12.21
CA THR A 96 13.51 1.09 13.46
C THR A 96 14.13 2.47 13.23
N GLY A 97 14.10 2.96 11.98
CA GLY A 97 14.80 4.16 11.52
C GLY A 97 16.30 3.95 11.25
N ASN A 98 16.84 2.77 11.56
CA ASN A 98 18.25 2.45 11.31
C ASN A 98 18.51 0.98 10.92
N GLY A 99 17.45 0.23 10.66
CA GLY A 99 17.42 -1.21 10.42
C GLY A 99 15.98 -1.73 10.47
N PHE A 100 15.84 -3.03 10.65
CA PHE A 100 14.56 -3.70 10.89
C PHE A 100 14.63 -4.53 12.17
N ASP A 101 13.49 -4.76 12.81
CA ASP A 101 13.38 -5.65 13.96
C ASP A 101 13.53 -7.14 13.58
N SER A 102 13.26 -8.05 14.52
CA SER A 102 13.35 -9.50 14.29
C SER A 102 12.20 -10.08 13.47
N GLY A 103 11.18 -9.28 13.14
CA GLY A 103 9.96 -9.70 12.49
C GLY A 103 8.99 -10.45 13.38
N LYS A 104 7.72 -10.41 13.00
CA LYS A 104 6.62 -11.15 13.62
C LYS A 104 5.68 -11.71 12.54
N GLN A 105 5.13 -12.90 12.78
CA GLN A 105 4.02 -13.40 11.99
C GLN A 105 2.74 -12.65 12.38
N TRP A 106 2.21 -11.86 11.47
CA TRP A 106 0.97 -11.09 11.64
C TRP A 106 -0.27 -11.90 11.25
N GLN A 107 -0.12 -12.85 10.33
CA GLN A 107 -1.16 -13.81 9.97
C GLN A 107 -0.56 -15.18 9.69
N SER A 108 -1.21 -16.23 10.21
CA SER A 108 -0.87 -17.61 9.88
C SER A 108 -1.13 -17.89 8.41
N ASN A 109 -0.51 -18.96 7.89
CA ASN A 109 -0.78 -19.46 6.55
C ASN A 109 -2.29 -19.66 6.34
N LEU A 110 -2.88 -18.96 5.37
CA LEU A 110 -4.29 -19.11 4.98
C LEU A 110 -4.53 -20.30 4.03
N GLY A 111 -3.48 -21.06 3.69
CA GLY A 111 -3.55 -22.22 2.80
C GLY A 111 -3.75 -21.84 1.34
N GLY A 112 -4.35 -22.75 0.58
CA GLY A 112 -4.57 -22.61 -0.86
C GLY A 112 -3.34 -22.93 -1.71
N ASP A 113 -3.58 -23.04 -3.01
CA ASP A 113 -2.53 -23.27 -4.00
C ASP A 113 -1.66 -22.02 -4.19
N GLU A 114 -0.41 -22.21 -4.60
CA GLU A 114 0.51 -21.13 -5.02
C GLU A 114 0.82 -20.03 -3.98
N ASN A 115 0.46 -20.22 -2.71
CA ASN A 115 0.72 -19.28 -1.61
C ASN A 115 0.09 -17.89 -1.77
N TRP A 116 -0.80 -17.68 -2.75
CA TRP A 116 -1.29 -16.35 -3.12
C TRP A 116 -2.00 -15.62 -1.96
N LYS A 117 -2.67 -16.39 -1.09
CA LYS A 117 -3.40 -15.89 0.08
C LYS A 117 -2.50 -15.27 1.15
N ASN A 118 -1.20 -15.57 1.16
CA ASN A 118 -0.23 -14.96 2.09
C ASN A 118 0.55 -13.80 1.48
N ARG A 119 0.32 -13.46 0.21
CA ARG A 119 1.05 -12.41 -0.49
C ARG A 119 0.58 -11.02 -0.05
N PRO A 120 1.47 -10.01 0.06
CA PRO A 120 1.08 -8.61 0.29
C PRO A 120 0.17 -8.07 -0.81
N THR A 121 0.42 -8.49 -2.05
CA THR A 121 -0.44 -8.26 -3.21
C THR A 121 -0.39 -9.49 -4.10
N TYR A 122 -1.38 -9.71 -4.95
CA TYR A 122 -1.34 -10.78 -5.95
C TYR A 122 -1.94 -10.30 -7.27
N LYS A 123 -1.21 -10.53 -8.38
CA LYS A 123 -1.56 -10.06 -9.72
C LYS A 123 -1.87 -8.56 -9.76
N ASN A 124 -0.96 -7.75 -9.21
CA ASN A 124 -1.10 -6.29 -9.14
C ASN A 124 -2.39 -5.82 -8.45
N GLY A 125 -2.86 -6.55 -7.44
CA GLY A 125 -4.03 -6.21 -6.65
C GLY A 125 -5.35 -6.82 -7.13
N GLU A 126 -5.32 -7.69 -8.14
CA GLU A 126 -6.53 -8.31 -8.69
C GLU A 126 -7.22 -9.27 -7.72
N HIS A 127 -6.44 -10.09 -7.03
CA HIS A 127 -6.97 -11.07 -6.09
C HIS A 127 -6.79 -10.64 -4.64
N SER A 128 -5.70 -9.95 -4.34
CA SER A 128 -5.46 -9.40 -3.02
C SER A 128 -4.53 -8.19 -3.08
N MET A 129 -4.74 -7.24 -2.16
CA MET A 129 -3.84 -6.11 -1.96
C MET A 129 -3.87 -5.61 -0.52
N LEU A 130 -2.86 -4.78 -0.21
CA LEU A 130 -2.82 -3.93 0.97
C LEU A 130 -3.29 -2.52 0.60
N ILE A 131 -4.30 -2.01 1.30
CA ILE A 131 -4.83 -0.65 1.14
C ILE A 131 -5.52 -0.22 2.43
N ASP A 132 -5.32 1.01 2.86
CA ASP A 132 -6.12 1.61 3.93
C ASP A 132 -7.55 1.82 3.40
N ILE A 133 -8.46 0.90 3.75
CA ILE A 133 -9.83 0.90 3.22
C ILE A 133 -10.81 1.58 4.18
N ASN A 134 -10.40 1.80 5.43
CA ASN A 134 -11.25 2.36 6.49
C ASN A 134 -10.81 3.77 6.94
N GLY A 135 -9.69 4.28 6.42
CA GLY A 135 -9.15 5.62 6.68
C GLY A 135 -8.46 5.77 8.03
N ASP A 136 -8.00 4.68 8.66
CA ASP A 136 -7.33 4.72 9.97
C ASP A 136 -5.81 4.95 9.87
N GLY A 137 -5.28 5.02 8.65
CA GLY A 137 -3.86 5.22 8.37
C GLY A 137 -3.06 3.92 8.32
N LEU A 138 -3.69 2.75 8.46
CA LEU A 138 -3.05 1.45 8.39
C LEU A 138 -3.52 0.68 7.13
N PRO A 139 -2.61 0.03 6.39
CA PRO A 139 -3.02 -0.77 5.24
C PRO A 139 -3.70 -2.07 5.67
N ASP A 140 -4.94 -2.27 5.20
CA ASP A 140 -5.76 -3.46 5.42
C ASP A 140 -5.57 -4.49 4.31
N ARG A 141 -5.85 -5.78 4.57
CA ARG A 141 -5.87 -6.79 3.50
C ARG A 141 -7.25 -6.87 2.88
N VAL A 142 -7.31 -6.75 1.56
CA VAL A 142 -8.53 -6.91 0.78
C VAL A 142 -8.38 -8.08 -0.18
N PHE A 143 -9.43 -8.90 -0.32
CA PHE A 143 -9.46 -10.08 -1.19
C PHE A 143 -10.73 -10.12 -2.06
N ASP A 144 -10.61 -10.73 -3.24
CA ASP A 144 -11.72 -10.96 -4.19
C ASP A 144 -12.51 -12.27 -3.95
N HIS A 145 -12.05 -13.05 -2.98
CA HIS A 145 -12.68 -14.25 -2.44
C HIS A 145 -12.39 -14.36 -0.95
N ASN A 146 -13.16 -15.18 -0.24
CA ASN A 146 -12.84 -15.56 1.12
C ASN A 146 -11.48 -16.29 1.11
N PRO A 147 -10.43 -15.73 1.73
CA PRO A 147 -9.16 -16.43 1.76
C PRO A 147 -9.23 -17.67 2.68
N GLU A 148 -10.24 -17.80 3.54
CA GLU A 148 -10.49 -19.00 4.32
C GLU A 148 -11.20 -20.12 3.51
N ALA A 149 -11.48 -21.25 4.17
CA ALA A 149 -11.59 -22.60 3.61
C ALA A 149 -12.61 -22.87 2.47
N ASP A 150 -13.43 -21.90 2.05
CA ASP A 150 -14.46 -22.08 1.02
C ASP A 150 -14.18 -21.34 -0.29
N ASP A 151 -13.15 -20.48 -0.35
CA ASP A 151 -12.80 -19.67 -1.53
C ASP A 151 -14.01 -18.94 -2.12
N GLN A 152 -14.98 -18.59 -1.26
CA GLN A 152 -16.24 -18.00 -1.68
C GLN A 152 -15.99 -16.64 -2.32
N PRO A 153 -16.44 -16.39 -3.56
CA PRO A 153 -16.25 -15.08 -4.18
C PRO A 153 -16.95 -13.94 -3.44
N GLY A 154 -16.31 -12.76 -3.42
CA GLY A 154 -16.85 -11.55 -2.81
C GLY A 154 -15.74 -10.61 -2.38
N PHE A 155 -16.09 -9.45 -1.81
CA PHE A 155 -15.11 -8.48 -1.33
C PHE A 155 -14.90 -8.68 0.17
N PHE A 156 -13.76 -9.28 0.53
CA PHE A 156 -13.41 -9.60 1.92
C PHE A 156 -12.32 -8.68 2.42
N VAL A 157 -12.47 -8.18 3.64
CA VAL A 157 -11.54 -7.22 4.26
C VAL A 157 -11.12 -7.76 5.61
N TYR A 158 -9.82 -7.79 5.84
CA TYR A 158 -9.16 -8.06 7.12
C TYR A 158 -8.52 -6.76 7.59
N LEU A 159 -9.07 -6.17 8.64
CA LEU A 159 -8.61 -4.87 9.13
C LEU A 159 -7.28 -5.02 9.88
N ASN A 160 -6.35 -4.13 9.60
CA ASN A 160 -5.09 -4.02 10.33
C ASN A 160 -5.35 -3.46 11.73
N THR A 161 -4.64 -4.01 12.71
CA THR A 161 -4.77 -3.64 14.14
C THR A 161 -3.51 -2.98 14.69
N GLY A 162 -2.52 -2.72 13.83
CA GLY A 162 -1.18 -2.22 14.17
C GLY A 162 -0.21 -3.31 14.66
N ASN A 163 -0.66 -4.57 14.76
CA ASN A 163 0.18 -5.70 15.20
C ASN A 163 -0.29 -7.07 14.63
N GLY A 164 -1.02 -7.03 13.53
CA GLY A 164 -1.74 -8.16 12.95
C GLY A 164 -3.04 -7.72 12.30
N PHE A 165 -3.84 -8.68 11.86
CA PHE A 165 -5.15 -8.45 11.26
C PHE A 165 -6.26 -9.02 12.14
N ASP A 166 -7.48 -8.50 11.98
CA ASP A 166 -8.68 -9.09 12.57
C ASP A 166 -9.07 -10.40 11.87
N ASN A 167 -10.25 -10.96 12.20
CA ASN A 167 -10.71 -12.23 11.64
C ASN A 167 -11.32 -12.09 10.23
N GLY A 168 -11.31 -10.90 9.64
CA GLY A 168 -11.90 -10.66 8.33
C GLY A 168 -13.43 -10.63 8.33
N LYS A 169 -14.00 -9.89 7.37
CA LYS A 169 -15.44 -9.84 7.09
C LYS A 169 -15.69 -9.69 5.60
N GLN A 170 -16.78 -10.27 5.13
CA GLN A 170 -17.32 -9.94 3.81
C GLN A 170 -17.98 -8.57 3.86
N TRP A 171 -17.43 -7.59 3.15
CA TRP A 171 -17.99 -6.25 3.04
C TRP A 171 -18.95 -6.12 1.85
N GLN A 172 -18.74 -6.94 0.82
CA GLN A 172 -19.66 -7.03 -0.31
C GLN A 172 -19.82 -8.47 -0.75
N SER A 173 -21.08 -8.90 -0.92
CA SER A 173 -21.40 -10.19 -1.52
C SER A 173 -20.91 -10.26 -2.97
N ASN A 174 -20.68 -11.47 -3.45
CA ASN A 174 -20.38 -11.75 -4.86
C ASN A 174 -21.28 -10.93 -5.82
N LEU A 175 -20.66 -10.14 -6.70
CA LEU A 175 -21.37 -9.37 -7.73
C LEU A 175 -21.66 -10.19 -9.02
N GLY A 176 -21.23 -11.45 -9.07
CA GLY A 176 -21.46 -12.38 -10.17
C GLY A 176 -20.62 -12.06 -11.41
N GLY A 177 -21.01 -12.65 -12.54
CA GLY A 177 -20.32 -12.51 -13.83
C GLY A 177 -19.17 -13.50 -14.02
N ASP A 178 -18.68 -13.56 -15.26
CA ASP A 178 -17.56 -14.42 -15.63
C ASP A 178 -16.24 -13.85 -15.07
N ASN A 179 -15.33 -14.72 -14.64
CA ASN A 179 -13.93 -14.42 -14.27
C ASN A 179 -13.71 -13.56 -13.00
N ASN A 180 -14.69 -13.44 -12.10
CA ASN A 180 -14.59 -12.84 -10.77
C ASN A 180 -14.14 -11.36 -10.64
N TRP A 181 -13.71 -10.70 -11.71
CA TRP A 181 -13.12 -9.36 -11.69
C TRP A 181 -13.99 -8.28 -11.00
N LYS A 182 -15.31 -8.48 -10.93
CA LYS A 182 -16.23 -7.58 -10.24
C LYS A 182 -16.03 -7.56 -8.72
N ASN A 183 -15.46 -8.62 -8.15
CA ASN A 183 -15.12 -8.72 -6.73
C ASN A 183 -13.69 -8.27 -6.42
N SER A 184 -12.85 -8.09 -7.46
CA SER A 184 -11.45 -7.67 -7.31
C SER A 184 -11.30 -6.28 -6.66
N PRO A 185 -10.28 -6.07 -5.81
CA PRO A 185 -9.90 -4.75 -5.33
C PRO A 185 -9.59 -3.79 -6.48
N THR A 186 -8.84 -4.27 -7.48
CA THR A 186 -8.59 -3.57 -8.75
C THR A 186 -8.60 -4.60 -9.87
N HIS A 187 -8.95 -4.22 -11.09
CA HIS A 187 -8.84 -5.13 -12.23
C HIS A 187 -8.46 -4.37 -13.48
N ILE A 188 -7.43 -4.87 -14.17
CA ILE A 188 -6.94 -4.34 -15.44
C ILE A 188 -7.18 -5.41 -16.51
N ALA A 189 -8.05 -5.12 -17.48
CA ALA A 189 -8.26 -5.99 -18.63
C ALA A 189 -7.10 -5.90 -19.63
N ASP A 190 -6.99 -6.91 -20.50
CA ASP A 190 -6.04 -6.94 -21.61
C ASP A 190 -6.03 -5.61 -22.38
N GLY A 191 -4.84 -5.04 -22.55
CA GLY A 191 -4.67 -3.72 -23.18
C GLY A 191 -4.71 -2.52 -22.23
N ALA A 192 -4.55 -2.75 -20.92
CA ALA A 192 -4.36 -1.74 -19.87
C ALA A 192 -5.60 -0.89 -19.50
N ASN A 193 -6.81 -1.37 -19.80
CA ASN A 193 -8.04 -0.70 -19.35
C ASN A 193 -8.43 -1.20 -17.95
N SER A 194 -8.44 -0.31 -16.95
CA SER A 194 -8.94 -0.65 -15.61
C SER A 194 -10.47 -0.77 -15.66
N LEU A 195 -10.99 -1.97 -15.38
CA LEU A 195 -12.43 -2.21 -15.29
C LEU A 195 -12.99 -1.92 -13.88
N SER A 196 -12.15 -2.06 -12.87
CA SER A 196 -12.47 -1.67 -11.49
C SER A 196 -11.25 -1.06 -10.79
N ALA A 197 -11.49 -0.17 -9.84
CA ALA A 197 -10.46 0.40 -8.96
C ALA A 197 -11.04 0.82 -7.61
N LEU A 198 -10.15 0.98 -6.63
CA LEU A 198 -10.39 1.61 -5.33
C LEU A 198 -9.73 2.98 -5.33
N ILE A 199 -10.51 4.05 -5.22
CA ILE A 199 -10.01 5.43 -5.23
C ILE A 199 -10.97 6.34 -4.47
N ASP A 200 -10.42 7.25 -3.66
CA ASP A 200 -11.22 8.34 -3.07
C ASP A 200 -11.56 9.35 -4.19
N ILE A 201 -12.71 9.15 -4.84
CA ILE A 201 -13.16 10.01 -5.94
C ILE A 201 -13.99 11.19 -5.43
N ASN A 202 -14.45 11.14 -4.18
CA ASN A 202 -15.39 12.09 -3.63
C ASN A 202 -14.75 13.07 -2.62
N GLY A 203 -13.52 12.78 -2.19
CA GLY A 203 -12.71 13.60 -1.28
C GLY A 203 -13.04 13.42 0.19
N ASP A 204 -13.66 12.31 0.59
CA ASP A 204 -13.99 12.01 2.00
C ASP A 204 -12.85 11.30 2.75
N GLY A 205 -11.76 10.99 2.06
CA GLY A 205 -10.59 10.30 2.62
C GLY A 205 -10.72 8.78 2.62
N LEU A 206 -11.78 8.20 2.03
CA LEU A 206 -12.01 6.75 1.99
C LEU A 206 -12.08 6.27 0.52
N PRO A 207 -11.47 5.12 0.19
CA PRO A 207 -11.55 4.62 -1.18
C PRO A 207 -12.98 4.18 -1.56
N ASP A 208 -13.47 4.68 -2.69
CA ASP A 208 -14.70 4.23 -3.33
C ASP A 208 -14.41 3.13 -4.37
N ARG A 209 -15.34 2.18 -4.57
CA ARG A 209 -15.25 1.22 -5.69
C ARG A 209 -15.78 1.88 -6.95
N VAL A 210 -14.96 1.94 -8.00
CA VAL A 210 -15.36 2.47 -9.32
C VAL A 210 -15.35 1.37 -10.37
N PHE A 211 -16.28 1.43 -11.33
CA PHE A 211 -16.42 0.45 -12.42
C PHE A 211 -16.69 1.13 -13.77
N ASP A 212 -16.23 0.51 -14.86
CA ASP A 212 -16.48 0.94 -16.24
C ASP A 212 -17.86 0.51 -16.80
N ARG A 213 -18.61 -0.26 -16.01
CA ARG A 213 -19.97 -0.71 -16.26
C ARG A 213 -20.66 -1.06 -14.96
N ASN A 214 -21.98 -1.13 -14.98
CA ASN A 214 -22.76 -1.53 -13.82
C ASN A 214 -22.47 -3.01 -13.53
N PRO A 215 -21.94 -3.37 -12.35
CA PRO A 215 -21.58 -4.75 -12.05
C PRO A 215 -22.79 -5.70 -12.04
N SER A 216 -24.01 -5.19 -11.82
CA SER A 216 -25.22 -6.02 -11.72
C SER A 216 -25.88 -6.35 -13.07
N ASN A 217 -25.67 -5.55 -14.11
CA ASN A 217 -26.34 -5.74 -15.41
C ASN A 217 -25.43 -5.46 -16.64
N ASP A 218 -24.14 -5.22 -16.43
CA ASP A 218 -23.12 -4.95 -17.44
C ASP A 218 -23.41 -3.75 -18.37
N GLN A 219 -24.34 -2.88 -17.97
CA GLN A 219 -24.60 -1.63 -18.66
C GLN A 219 -23.36 -0.73 -18.59
N GLN A 220 -22.77 -0.41 -19.75
CA GLN A 220 -21.62 0.49 -19.85
C GLN A 220 -21.90 1.86 -19.20
N GLY A 221 -20.89 2.41 -18.53
CA GLY A 221 -20.97 3.71 -17.87
C GLY A 221 -19.98 3.78 -16.71
N PHE A 222 -19.75 4.98 -16.16
CA PHE A 222 -18.86 5.13 -15.02
C PHE A 222 -19.65 5.07 -13.72
N TYR A 223 -19.51 3.98 -12.96
CA TYR A 223 -20.27 3.73 -11.72
C TYR A 223 -19.37 3.88 -10.51
N VAL A 224 -19.88 4.56 -9.48
CA VAL A 224 -19.19 4.76 -8.20
C VAL A 224 -20.05 4.17 -7.09
N PHE A 225 -19.47 3.28 -6.29
CA PHE A 225 -20.07 2.68 -5.12
C PHE A 225 -19.32 3.17 -3.89
N LYS A 226 -20.01 4.00 -3.11
CA LYS A 226 -19.41 4.65 -1.96
C LYS A 226 -19.23 3.71 -0.79
N TYR A 227 -18.10 3.84 -0.12
CA TYR A 227 -18.00 3.36 1.26
C TYR A 227 -18.94 4.19 2.16
N ARG A 228 -19.50 3.57 3.21
CA ARG A 228 -20.49 4.19 4.10
C ARG A 228 -20.13 4.00 5.55
#